data_AF-A0A074YW47-F1
#
_entry.id   AF-A0A074YW47-F1
#
_cell.length_a   1.000
_cell.length_b   1.000
_cell.length_c   1.000
_cell.angle_alpha   90.00
_cell.angle_beta   90.00
_cell.angle_gamma   90.00
#
_symmetry.space_group_name_H-M   'P 1'
#
loop_
_entity.id
_entity.type
_entity.pdbx_description
1 polymer ?
#
loop_
_entity_poly.entity_id
_entity_poly.type
_entity_poly.pdbx_seq_one_letter_code
_entity_poly.pdbx_strand_id
1 'polypeptide(L)'
;MSDARSVKSSNSGFRSLKDKLRSTFGRRSVDETNSPRRKSSTGENVPPGRRSLQRSSLDSRQGPNQNPAFKTQAERIKEARETGPKIDKQTGELRDDTLILHSLAHDSFDTVTEILNKYELDPNRKPGEPQIASLSPQLWIRITEHLGLVDRACLSIASKTLLDRVGSSYLNTLSHPENKEYRLSFLHRVEDQLPNHLFCFVCNKYHLRTIKGQEKLKPASVLNPLFNCPNATNNLMPQPRLRIATGRTLPFNFVQLALKGKKYGPGYGLDATTMTRLWREQDEPRWIHSSRYFVFKGHLLMRVQSTCYTKGGLTPAAERMLLYSREDYQPYFSVCAHWRDGLLMNICKCALTHLPVPPEKSLHEGLAKVAGRRVSQGAIITLCSNCRPMRRCPACPTEYLVEVKLAEDRSEKDPMKLFKHAIVVTRWSDLGDGSSPNSPEWAAVTGAIDNYDSISTIGTRAVSGTFESQTADTGPGQRILNLNPKDEHKGEEGHDWY
;
A
#
# COMPACT_ATOMS: atom_id res chain seq x y z
N MET A 1 -47.33 -41.55 -31.89
CA MET A 1 -48.59 -41.05 -32.49
C MET A 1 -49.27 -40.15 -31.46
N SER A 2 -50.31 -39.41 -31.90
CA SER A 2 -51.34 -38.66 -31.15
C SER A 2 -51.48 -38.89 -29.62
N ASP A 3 -51.84 -37.90 -28.80
CA ASP A 3 -52.28 -36.52 -29.07
C ASP A 3 -52.25 -35.62 -27.80
N ALA A 4 -52.76 -34.38 -27.92
CA ALA A 4 -53.23 -33.46 -26.85
C ALA A 4 -52.19 -32.73 -25.98
N ARG A 5 -52.46 -31.52 -25.43
CA ARG A 5 -53.17 -30.29 -25.92
C ARG A 5 -53.12 -29.23 -24.78
N SER A 6 -53.19 -27.93 -25.13
CA SER A 6 -53.36 -26.79 -24.19
C SER A 6 -52.17 -26.55 -23.23
N VAL A 7 -51.98 -25.38 -22.60
CA VAL A 7 -52.79 -24.13 -22.51
C VAL A 7 -51.94 -22.92 -22.89
N LYS A 8 -52.54 -21.90 -23.55
CA LYS A 8 -52.01 -20.52 -23.56
C LYS A 8 -52.80 -19.67 -22.57
N SER A 9 -52.15 -18.84 -21.76
CA SER A 9 -52.80 -17.73 -21.06
C SER A 9 -52.10 -16.41 -21.37
N SER A 10 -52.88 -15.41 -21.78
CA SER A 10 -52.45 -14.03 -21.94
C SER A 10 -52.69 -13.26 -20.64
N ASN A 11 -51.79 -12.33 -20.29
CA ASN A 11 -52.02 -11.42 -19.18
C ASN A 11 -51.80 -9.97 -19.63
N SER A 12 -52.89 -9.21 -19.75
CA SER A 12 -52.91 -7.84 -20.26
C SER A 12 -53.45 -6.88 -19.20
N GLY A 13 -52.55 -6.16 -18.53
CA GLY A 13 -52.87 -5.23 -17.45
C GLY A 13 -52.88 -3.76 -17.90
N PHE A 14 -54.02 -3.11 -17.80
CA PHE A 14 -54.23 -1.70 -18.17
C PHE A 14 -53.23 -0.73 -17.51
N ARG A 15 -52.77 0.27 -18.28
CA ARG A 15 -52.41 1.59 -17.74
C ARG A 15 -53.20 2.67 -18.48
N SER A 16 -53.88 3.53 -17.73
CA SER A 16 -54.78 4.54 -18.29
C SER A 16 -54.02 5.71 -18.92
N LEU A 17 -54.68 6.39 -19.87
CA LEU A 17 -54.09 7.42 -20.71
C LEU A 17 -54.94 8.69 -20.64
N LYS A 18 -54.51 9.66 -19.83
CA LYS A 18 -54.94 11.08 -19.70
C LYS A 18 -54.11 11.72 -18.55
N ASP A 19 -53.75 13.00 -18.55
CA ASP A 19 -54.12 14.11 -19.43
C ASP A 19 -52.90 14.87 -20.01
N LYS A 20 -53.16 15.81 -20.93
CA LYS A 20 -52.16 16.57 -21.70
C LYS A 20 -52.39 18.09 -21.59
N LEU A 21 -51.28 18.84 -21.60
CA LEU A 21 -51.12 20.21 -22.13
C LEU A 21 -51.90 21.40 -21.48
N ARG A 22 -51.13 22.30 -20.83
CA ARG A 22 -51.15 23.78 -21.00
C ARG A 22 -49.72 24.28 -20.77
N SER A 23 -48.97 24.84 -21.72
CA SER A 23 -49.15 26.01 -22.60
C SER A 23 -48.70 27.36 -21.99
N THR A 24 -47.39 27.63 -22.10
CA THR A 24 -46.77 28.87 -22.64
C THR A 24 -47.18 30.27 -22.14
N PHE A 25 -46.27 30.95 -21.43
CA PHE A 25 -45.89 32.39 -21.49
C PHE A 25 -44.67 32.59 -20.52
N GLY A 26 -43.66 33.46 -20.70
CA GLY A 26 -43.22 34.30 -21.82
C GLY A 26 -42.28 35.46 -21.38
N ARG A 27 -41.22 35.79 -22.18
CA ARG A 27 -40.20 36.87 -21.97
C ARG A 27 -39.09 36.52 -20.94
N ARG A 28 -37.76 36.78 -21.15
CA ARG A 28 -36.96 38.01 -21.46
C ARG A 28 -37.05 39.06 -20.34
N SER A 29 -35.98 39.71 -19.83
CA SER A 29 -34.52 39.65 -20.08
C SER A 29 -33.77 39.78 -18.71
N VAL A 30 -32.53 40.24 -18.46
CA VAL A 30 -31.49 41.09 -19.10
C VAL A 30 -30.09 40.64 -18.59
N ASP A 31 -29.00 40.82 -19.35
CA ASP A 31 -27.59 40.70 -18.88
C ASP A 31 -27.00 42.09 -18.55
N GLU A 32 -26.14 42.22 -17.52
CA GLU A 32 -24.76 42.75 -17.64
C GLU A 32 -24.00 42.98 -16.31
N THR A 33 -22.67 42.82 -16.42
CA THR A 33 -21.49 43.25 -15.61
C THR A 33 -21.70 44.24 -14.42
N ASN A 34 -20.90 44.24 -13.34
CA ASN A 34 -19.44 44.48 -13.33
C ASN A 34 -18.79 44.32 -11.92
N SER A 35 -17.46 44.48 -11.79
CA SER A 35 -16.72 44.37 -10.50
C SER A 35 -15.97 45.68 -10.09
N PRO A 36 -14.94 45.70 -9.20
CA PRO A 36 -15.08 46.38 -7.91
C PRO A 36 -14.22 47.65 -7.70
N ARG A 37 -14.53 48.42 -6.65
CA ARG A 37 -13.95 49.75 -6.36
C ARG A 37 -12.81 49.69 -5.32
N ARG A 38 -11.72 50.43 -5.54
CA ARG A 38 -10.48 50.44 -4.71
C ARG A 38 -10.02 51.88 -4.41
N LYS A 39 -9.77 52.22 -3.13
CA LYS A 39 -9.08 53.42 -2.57
C LYS A 39 -8.75 53.12 -1.08
N SER A 40 -7.76 53.60 -0.32
CA SER A 40 -6.41 54.22 -0.46
C SER A 40 -6.18 55.16 0.76
N SER A 41 -5.07 55.00 1.53
CA SER A 41 -4.18 56.00 2.23
C SER A 41 -4.74 57.29 2.89
N THR A 42 -4.28 57.86 4.04
CA THR A 42 -3.12 57.72 4.98
C THR A 42 -3.58 57.95 6.46
N GLY A 43 -2.78 58.04 7.55
CA GLY A 43 -1.37 57.64 7.82
C GLY A 43 -0.36 58.75 8.22
N GLU A 44 -0.27 59.20 9.49
CA GLU A 44 0.79 60.14 9.99
C GLU A 44 1.04 60.09 11.54
N ASN A 45 1.84 61.01 12.14
CA ASN A 45 2.70 60.74 13.33
C ASN A 45 2.61 61.67 14.60
N VAL A 46 2.62 61.08 15.83
CA VAL A 46 3.60 61.20 16.98
C VAL A 46 4.20 62.58 17.40
N PRO A 47 4.51 62.96 18.70
CA PRO A 47 4.07 62.64 20.09
C PRO A 47 3.94 63.96 20.99
N PRO A 48 4.44 64.15 22.26
CA PRO A 48 4.66 63.33 23.49
C PRO A 48 4.19 63.93 24.88
N GLY A 49 4.16 63.12 25.95
CA GLY A 49 4.25 63.54 27.38
C GLY A 49 2.96 63.38 28.24
N ARG A 50 2.99 63.21 29.58
CA ARG A 50 4.10 63.18 30.58
C ARG A 50 3.75 62.26 31.80
N ARG A 51 4.78 61.88 32.56
CA ARG A 51 4.85 60.89 33.68
C ARG A 51 3.84 61.02 34.84
N SER A 52 3.54 59.90 35.51
CA SER A 52 3.53 59.76 36.98
C SER A 52 4.02 58.35 37.42
N LEU A 53 4.21 58.11 38.73
CA LEU A 53 4.82 56.91 39.32
C LEU A 53 4.08 56.50 40.61
N GLN A 54 3.87 55.20 40.86
CA GLN A 54 3.71 54.66 42.22
C GLN A 54 3.97 53.13 42.31
N ARG A 55 4.03 52.59 43.53
CA ARG A 55 4.54 51.24 43.89
C ARG A 55 3.45 50.33 44.50
N SER A 56 3.36 49.10 44.01
CA SER A 56 3.03 47.86 44.74
C SER A 56 3.40 46.68 43.83
N SER A 57 4.18 45.67 44.22
CA SER A 57 4.06 44.69 45.31
C SER A 57 3.26 43.44 44.91
N LEU A 58 4.02 42.45 44.44
CA LEU A 58 3.79 40.99 44.49
C LEU A 58 2.63 40.32 43.72
N ASP A 59 3.07 39.29 43.00
CA ASP A 59 2.40 38.02 42.64
C ASP A 59 1.59 37.88 41.34
N SER A 60 1.82 36.71 40.73
CA SER A 60 1.00 35.94 39.78
C SER A 60 0.65 36.50 38.39
N ARG A 61 1.23 35.80 37.39
CA ARG A 61 0.68 35.52 36.04
C ARG A 61 0.49 36.70 35.07
N GLN A 62 1.51 36.92 34.24
CA GLN A 62 1.42 36.73 32.77
C GLN A 62 2.78 36.99 32.10
N GLY A 63 3.31 36.00 31.38
CA GLY A 63 4.46 36.19 30.49
C GLY A 63 4.00 36.80 29.16
N PRO A 64 4.54 37.95 28.72
CA PRO A 64 4.02 38.63 27.53
C PRO A 64 4.44 37.94 26.23
N ASN A 65 3.50 37.87 25.28
CA ASN A 65 3.77 37.56 23.87
C ASN A 65 4.92 38.43 23.34
N GLN A 66 5.94 37.81 22.76
CA GLN A 66 6.93 38.50 21.92
C GLN A 66 6.94 37.87 20.53
N ASN A 67 6.86 38.72 19.51
CA ASN A 67 6.80 38.28 18.11
C ASN A 67 8.13 37.62 17.70
N PRO A 68 8.11 36.47 17.00
CA PRO A 68 9.33 35.77 16.56
C PRO A 68 9.94 36.45 15.32
N ALA A 69 10.45 37.67 15.48
CA ALA A 69 11.09 38.45 14.43
C ALA A 69 12.51 38.88 14.85
N PHE A 70 13.52 38.32 14.17
CA PHE A 70 14.93 38.74 14.22
C PHE A 70 15.67 38.67 15.58
N LYS A 71 15.80 37.47 16.16
CA LYS A 71 16.96 37.15 17.04
C LYS A 71 18.26 37.35 16.26
N THR A 72 19.25 38.03 16.83
CA THR A 72 20.55 38.23 16.17
C THR A 72 21.32 36.90 16.02
N GLN A 73 22.38 36.91 15.21
CA GLN A 73 23.26 35.74 15.06
C GLN A 73 24.07 35.48 16.34
N ALA A 74 24.50 36.53 17.05
CA ALA A 74 25.23 36.42 18.30
C ALA A 74 24.38 35.79 19.42
N GLU A 75 23.12 36.22 19.56
CA GLU A 75 22.18 35.64 20.54
C GLU A 75 21.90 34.16 20.23
N ARG A 76 21.69 33.80 18.95
CA ARG A 76 21.52 32.39 18.56
C ARG A 76 22.74 31.52 18.85
N ILE A 77 23.95 32.06 18.68
CA ILE A 77 25.19 31.34 19.04
C ILE A 77 25.35 31.21 20.56
N LYS A 78 24.93 32.21 21.34
CA LYS A 78 24.95 32.16 22.81
C LYS A 78 23.91 31.16 23.34
N GLU A 79 22.67 31.26 22.87
CA GLU A 79 21.57 30.33 23.20
C GLU A 79 21.95 28.88 22.85
N ALA A 80 22.53 28.64 21.67
CA ALA A 80 23.04 27.32 21.28
C ALA A 80 24.26 26.82 22.10
N ARG A 81 24.96 27.70 22.84
CA ARG A 81 26.01 27.31 23.81
C ARG A 81 25.44 27.04 25.21
N GLU A 82 24.34 27.70 25.57
CA GLU A 82 23.73 27.61 26.90
C GLU A 82 22.64 26.53 26.98
N THR A 83 21.99 26.19 25.86
CA THR A 83 20.98 25.10 25.75
C THR A 83 21.31 24.07 24.67
N GLY A 84 22.56 24.03 24.17
CA GLY A 84 23.00 23.05 23.19
C GLY A 84 23.07 21.61 23.73
N PRO A 85 23.09 20.59 22.84
CA PRO A 85 23.29 19.21 23.27
C PRO A 85 24.65 19.07 23.98
N LYS A 86 24.66 18.30 25.08
CA LYS A 86 25.87 18.06 25.87
C LYS A 86 26.82 17.22 25.01
N ILE A 87 27.90 17.81 24.53
CA ILE A 87 28.96 17.06 23.85
C ILE A 87 29.90 16.49 24.92
N ASP A 88 30.27 15.22 24.80
CA ASP A 88 31.22 14.62 25.73
C ASP A 88 32.62 15.22 25.55
N LYS A 89 33.27 15.58 26.67
CA LYS A 89 34.56 16.28 26.66
C LYS A 89 35.76 15.38 26.34
N GLN A 90 35.60 14.05 26.35
CA GLN A 90 36.64 13.08 26.06
C GLN A 90 36.47 12.42 24.69
N THR A 91 35.23 12.09 24.27
CA THR A 91 34.99 11.48 22.94
C THR A 91 34.59 12.48 21.85
N GLY A 92 34.07 13.66 22.21
CA GLY A 92 33.56 14.64 21.25
C GLY A 92 32.19 14.27 20.65
N GLU A 93 31.55 13.20 21.12
CA GLU A 93 30.26 12.72 20.62
C GLU A 93 29.08 13.45 21.27
N LEU A 94 27.93 13.43 20.57
CA LEU A 94 26.69 14.00 21.08
C LEU A 94 26.08 13.07 22.14
N ARG A 95 25.95 13.54 23.39
CA ARG A 95 25.30 12.76 24.45
C ARG A 95 23.79 12.74 24.26
N ASP A 96 23.29 11.65 23.70
CA ASP A 96 21.85 11.44 23.53
C ASP A 96 21.20 10.99 24.86
N ASP A 97 20.82 11.97 25.68
CA ASP A 97 20.07 11.73 26.92
C ASP A 97 18.68 11.08 26.64
N THR A 98 18.18 11.02 25.38
CA THR A 98 16.94 10.27 25.05
C THR A 98 17.15 8.76 25.02
N LEU A 99 18.36 8.29 24.70
CA LEU A 99 18.69 6.86 24.71
C LEU A 99 18.67 6.30 26.14
N ILE A 100 19.06 7.13 27.13
CA ILE A 100 18.96 6.82 28.57
C ILE A 100 17.50 6.79 29.04
N LEU A 101 16.67 7.71 28.55
CA LEU A 101 15.22 7.69 28.81
C LEU A 101 14.54 6.47 28.18
N HIS A 102 15.00 6.02 27.01
CA HIS A 102 14.54 4.78 26.39
C HIS A 102 14.95 3.54 27.21
N SER A 103 16.18 3.45 27.73
CA SER A 103 16.55 2.32 28.59
C SER A 103 15.70 2.26 29.87
N LEU A 104 15.45 3.41 30.52
CA LEU A 104 14.61 3.48 31.72
C LEU A 104 13.12 3.18 31.46
N ALA A 105 12.66 3.18 30.21
CA ALA A 105 11.29 2.82 29.86
C ALA A 105 11.08 1.30 29.71
N HIS A 106 12.14 0.53 29.45
CA HIS A 106 12.06 -0.92 29.24
C HIS A 106 11.91 -1.72 30.55
N ASP A 107 12.58 -1.28 31.63
CA ASP A 107 12.56 -1.91 32.97
C ASP A 107 11.14 -2.18 33.53
N SER A 108 10.11 -1.47 33.05
CA SER A 108 8.72 -1.63 33.50
C SER A 108 7.97 -2.83 32.89
N PHE A 109 8.41 -3.37 31.76
CA PHE A 109 7.77 -4.50 31.08
C PHE A 109 8.59 -5.79 31.12
N ASP A 110 9.91 -5.72 31.27
CA ASP A 110 10.76 -6.92 31.28
C ASP A 110 10.51 -7.83 32.48
N THR A 111 9.93 -7.33 33.58
CA THR A 111 9.60 -8.15 34.77
C THR A 111 8.73 -9.38 34.44
N VAL A 112 7.74 -9.28 33.54
CA VAL A 112 6.91 -10.45 33.15
C VAL A 112 7.72 -11.44 32.32
N THR A 113 8.56 -10.93 31.41
CA THR A 113 9.42 -11.73 30.53
C THR A 113 10.52 -12.44 31.31
N GLU A 114 11.16 -11.75 32.26
CA GLU A 114 12.11 -12.33 33.22
C GLU A 114 11.45 -13.39 34.09
N ILE A 115 10.25 -13.14 34.63
CA ILE A 115 9.52 -14.14 35.44
C ILE A 115 9.23 -15.40 34.62
N LEU A 116 8.80 -15.27 33.36
CA LEU A 116 8.58 -16.42 32.48
C LEU A 116 9.89 -17.17 32.18
N ASN A 117 10.94 -16.47 31.73
CA ASN A 117 12.27 -17.05 31.50
C ASN A 117 12.80 -17.78 32.74
N LYS A 118 12.63 -17.21 33.93
CA LYS A 118 13.06 -17.76 35.22
C LYS A 118 12.27 -19.01 35.65
N TYR A 119 11.07 -19.22 35.11
CA TYR A 119 10.30 -20.45 35.29
C TYR A 119 10.52 -21.49 34.18
N GLU A 120 10.96 -21.08 32.98
CA GLU A 120 11.29 -21.97 31.87
C GLU A 120 12.73 -22.52 31.93
N LEU A 121 13.64 -21.84 32.64
CA LEU A 121 15.09 -22.14 32.67
C LEU A 121 15.60 -22.87 33.94
N ASP A 122 14.74 -23.47 34.78
CA ASP A 122 15.20 -24.37 35.85
C ASP A 122 15.39 -25.81 35.33
N PRO A 123 16.63 -26.30 35.14
CA PRO A 123 16.88 -27.66 34.64
C PRO A 123 16.52 -28.76 35.66
N ASN A 124 16.24 -28.42 36.91
CA ASN A 124 15.84 -29.37 37.95
C ASN A 124 14.30 -29.46 38.10
N ARG A 125 13.55 -28.64 37.35
CA ARG A 125 12.09 -28.61 37.40
C ARG A 125 11.53 -29.94 36.92
N LYS A 126 10.91 -30.70 37.84
CA LYS A 126 10.20 -31.94 37.50
C LYS A 126 9.11 -31.66 36.45
N PRO A 127 8.89 -32.55 35.46
CA PRO A 127 7.80 -32.39 34.48
C PRO A 127 6.45 -32.14 35.16
N GLY A 128 5.65 -31.23 34.61
CA GLY A 128 4.30 -30.92 35.12
C GLY A 128 3.24 -31.96 34.76
N GLU A 129 3.56 -32.91 33.87
CA GLU A 129 2.67 -33.96 33.37
C GLU A 129 1.99 -34.80 34.48
N PRO A 130 2.66 -35.19 35.60
CA PRO A 130 1.99 -35.89 36.70
C PRO A 130 0.96 -35.03 37.44
N GLN A 131 1.14 -33.70 37.49
CA GLN A 131 0.17 -32.79 38.12
C GLN A 131 -1.08 -32.65 37.23
N ILE A 132 -0.90 -32.54 35.91
CA ILE A 132 -1.97 -32.61 34.90
C ILE A 132 -2.70 -33.96 34.97
N ALA A 133 -1.97 -35.07 35.14
CA ALA A 133 -2.49 -36.43 35.22
C ALA A 133 -3.14 -36.78 36.57
N SER A 134 -2.93 -35.98 37.62
CA SER A 134 -3.58 -36.20 38.93
C SER A 134 -5.07 -35.84 38.92
N LEU A 135 -5.50 -34.99 37.97
CA LEU A 135 -6.90 -34.68 37.75
C LEU A 135 -7.59 -35.74 36.88
N SER A 136 -8.81 -36.14 37.25
CA SER A 136 -9.56 -37.16 36.50
C SER A 136 -10.05 -36.63 35.14
N PRO A 137 -10.25 -37.50 34.12
CA PRO A 137 -10.80 -37.07 32.82
C PRO A 137 -12.17 -36.38 32.94
N GLN A 138 -13.00 -36.80 33.90
CA GLN A 138 -14.31 -36.17 34.16
C GLN A 138 -14.19 -34.72 34.64
N LEU A 139 -13.15 -34.39 35.42
CA LEU A 139 -12.87 -33.02 35.84
C LEU A 139 -12.25 -32.21 34.69
N TRP A 140 -11.40 -32.81 33.87
CA TRP A 140 -10.90 -32.18 32.64
C TRP A 140 -12.04 -31.84 31.67
N ILE A 141 -13.04 -32.71 31.49
CA ILE A 141 -14.24 -32.42 30.69
C ILE A 141 -14.99 -31.20 31.24
N ARG A 142 -15.24 -31.11 32.56
CA ARG A 142 -15.88 -29.93 33.17
C ARG A 142 -15.06 -28.65 32.98
N ILE A 143 -13.73 -28.73 33.07
CA ILE A 143 -12.86 -27.57 32.76
C ILE A 143 -13.02 -27.16 31.29
N THR A 144 -13.05 -28.11 30.36
CA THR A 144 -13.22 -27.78 28.93
C THR A 144 -14.62 -27.31 28.57
N GLU A 145 -15.66 -27.65 29.33
CA GLU A 145 -17.03 -27.13 29.13
C GLU A 145 -17.08 -25.59 29.17
N HIS A 146 -16.22 -24.94 29.96
CA HIS A 146 -16.09 -23.48 30.04
C HIS A 146 -15.26 -22.83 28.90
N LEU A 147 -14.62 -23.64 28.04
CA LEU A 147 -13.74 -23.17 26.96
C LEU A 147 -14.44 -23.16 25.59
N GLY A 148 -14.04 -22.28 24.67
CA GLY A 148 -14.49 -22.31 23.28
C GLY A 148 -13.92 -23.51 22.51
N LEU A 149 -14.58 -23.95 21.42
CA LEU A 149 -14.16 -25.14 20.64
C LEU A 149 -12.68 -25.09 20.21
N VAL A 150 -12.21 -23.90 19.81
CA VAL A 150 -10.81 -23.65 19.43
C VAL A 150 -9.87 -23.80 20.63
N ASP A 151 -10.26 -23.29 21.79
CA ASP A 151 -9.45 -23.34 23.02
C ASP A 151 -9.35 -24.77 23.56
N ARG A 152 -10.43 -25.56 23.49
CA ARG A 152 -10.42 -27.00 23.83
C ARG A 152 -9.45 -27.77 22.95
N ALA A 153 -9.43 -27.47 21.65
CA ALA A 153 -8.52 -28.09 20.69
C ALA A 153 -7.06 -27.65 20.88
N CYS A 154 -6.81 -26.37 21.19
CA CYS A 154 -5.47 -25.89 21.56
C CYS A 154 -4.98 -26.57 22.85
N LEU A 155 -5.83 -26.73 23.85
CA LEU A 155 -5.51 -27.41 25.10
C LEU A 155 -5.18 -28.89 24.88
N SER A 156 -5.96 -29.62 24.07
CA SER A 156 -5.70 -31.05 23.86
C SER A 156 -4.42 -31.33 23.08
N ILE A 157 -3.96 -30.44 22.19
CA ILE A 157 -2.66 -30.60 21.51
C ILE A 157 -1.46 -30.11 22.32
N ALA A 158 -1.66 -29.39 23.43
CA ALA A 158 -0.56 -28.75 24.18
C ALA A 158 0.40 -29.75 24.86
N SER A 159 -0.05 -30.96 25.18
CA SER A 159 0.81 -32.07 25.59
C SER A 159 0.15 -33.42 25.31
N LYS A 160 0.96 -34.50 25.26
CA LYS A 160 0.44 -35.88 25.13
C LYS A 160 -0.52 -36.23 26.27
N THR A 161 -0.20 -35.81 27.49
CA THR A 161 -1.04 -36.01 28.67
C THR A 161 -2.38 -35.28 28.54
N LEU A 162 -2.39 -34.05 28.01
CA LEU A 162 -3.64 -33.32 27.78
C LEU A 162 -4.46 -33.97 26.66
N LEU A 163 -3.84 -34.49 25.61
CA LEU A 163 -4.53 -35.23 24.55
C LEU A 163 -5.25 -36.48 25.09
N ASP A 164 -4.59 -37.23 25.97
CA ASP A 164 -5.16 -38.41 26.64
C ASP A 164 -6.29 -38.04 27.63
N ARG A 165 -6.21 -36.88 28.29
CA ARG A 165 -7.16 -36.47 29.35
C ARG A 165 -8.38 -35.70 28.81
N VAL A 166 -8.20 -34.94 27.75
CA VAL A 166 -9.24 -34.11 27.10
C VAL A 166 -9.83 -34.81 25.88
N GLY A 167 -9.06 -35.65 25.19
CA GLY A 167 -9.48 -36.39 24.00
C GLY A 167 -9.37 -35.60 22.69
N SER A 168 -9.53 -36.34 21.58
CA SER A 168 -9.43 -35.84 20.20
C SER A 168 -10.77 -35.45 19.57
N SER A 169 -11.89 -35.59 20.29
CA SER A 169 -13.25 -35.31 19.80
C SER A 169 -13.38 -33.90 19.19
N TYR A 170 -12.84 -32.89 19.87
CA TYR A 170 -12.86 -31.49 19.41
C TYR A 170 -12.10 -31.27 18.09
N LEU A 171 -11.06 -32.07 17.81
CA LEU A 171 -10.32 -32.02 16.54
C LEU A 171 -11.15 -32.62 15.38
N ASN A 172 -11.97 -33.63 15.66
CA ASN A 172 -12.93 -34.18 14.70
C ASN A 172 -14.07 -33.18 14.45
N THR A 173 -14.59 -32.51 15.49
CA THR A 173 -15.58 -31.42 15.35
C THR A 173 -15.04 -30.25 14.52
N LEU A 174 -13.80 -29.81 14.77
CA LEU A 174 -13.13 -28.80 13.93
C LEU A 174 -12.86 -29.29 12.50
N SER A 175 -12.84 -30.60 12.25
CA SER A 175 -12.61 -31.14 10.91
C SER A 175 -13.86 -31.10 10.02
N HIS A 176 -15.07 -30.89 10.58
CA HIS A 176 -16.30 -30.74 9.80
C HIS A 176 -16.29 -29.48 8.90
N PRO A 177 -16.87 -29.55 7.68
CA PRO A 177 -16.91 -28.40 6.76
C PRO A 177 -17.59 -27.15 7.32
N GLU A 178 -18.61 -27.31 8.16
CA GLU A 178 -19.36 -26.21 8.80
C GLU A 178 -18.47 -25.39 9.74
N ASN A 179 -17.52 -26.02 10.43
CA ASN A 179 -16.61 -25.38 11.39
C ASN A 179 -15.38 -24.74 10.70
N LYS A 180 -15.49 -24.36 9.42
CA LYS A 180 -14.39 -23.82 8.60
C LYS A 180 -13.66 -22.65 9.25
N GLU A 181 -14.40 -21.74 9.90
CA GLU A 181 -13.87 -20.54 10.55
C GLU A 181 -13.18 -20.86 11.88
N TYR A 182 -13.80 -21.66 12.75
CA TYR A 182 -13.16 -22.15 13.97
C TYR A 182 -11.86 -22.91 13.66
N ARG A 183 -11.87 -23.72 12.59
CA ARG A 183 -10.68 -24.41 12.08
C ARG A 183 -9.61 -23.46 11.57
N LEU A 184 -10.00 -22.38 10.87
CA LEU A 184 -9.05 -21.34 10.43
C LEU A 184 -8.38 -20.67 11.63
N SER A 185 -9.16 -20.26 12.64
CA SER A 185 -8.68 -19.65 13.88
C SER A 185 -7.82 -20.59 14.73
N PHE A 186 -8.16 -21.88 14.79
CA PHE A 186 -7.31 -22.91 15.40
C PHE A 186 -5.97 -23.02 14.69
N LEU A 187 -5.98 -23.12 13.36
CA LEU A 187 -4.75 -23.32 12.58
C LEU A 187 -3.79 -22.13 12.68
N HIS A 188 -4.28 -20.89 12.71
CA HIS A 188 -3.43 -19.70 12.95
C HIS A 188 -2.67 -19.78 14.29
N ARG A 189 -3.31 -20.26 15.36
CA ARG A 189 -2.67 -20.41 16.68
C ARG A 189 -1.57 -21.49 16.71
N VAL A 190 -1.59 -22.43 15.75
CA VAL A 190 -0.60 -23.53 15.62
C VAL A 190 0.47 -23.20 14.57
N GLU A 191 0.38 -22.05 13.89
CA GLU A 191 1.30 -21.66 12.82
C GLU A 191 2.77 -21.69 13.24
N ASP A 192 3.04 -21.18 14.44
CA ASP A 192 4.39 -21.01 14.98
C ASP A 192 5.05 -22.36 15.34
N GLN A 193 4.26 -23.41 15.55
CA GLN A 193 4.74 -24.79 15.71
C GLN A 193 5.00 -25.47 14.35
N LEU A 194 4.57 -24.87 13.24
CA LEU A 194 4.64 -25.43 11.89
C LEU A 194 5.46 -24.59 10.89
N PRO A 195 6.65 -24.04 11.23
CA PRO A 195 7.39 -23.10 10.36
C PRO A 195 7.92 -23.75 9.06
N ASN A 196 7.92 -25.08 8.97
CA ASN A 196 8.24 -25.83 7.75
C ASN A 196 7.08 -25.93 6.73
N HIS A 197 5.88 -25.45 7.09
CA HIS A 197 4.67 -25.59 6.29
C HIS A 197 4.15 -24.24 5.79
N LEU A 198 3.32 -24.28 4.74
CA LEU A 198 2.55 -23.13 4.22
C LEU A 198 1.06 -23.44 4.31
N PHE A 199 0.24 -22.42 4.57
CA PHE A 199 -1.21 -22.59 4.70
C PHE A 199 -1.89 -22.52 3.34
N CYS A 200 -2.64 -23.55 2.97
CA CYS A 200 -3.44 -23.54 1.74
C CYS A 200 -4.86 -23.08 2.06
N PHE A 201 -5.20 -21.83 1.74
CA PHE A 201 -6.52 -21.24 1.98
C PHE A 201 -7.66 -21.98 1.25
N VAL A 202 -7.35 -22.61 0.10
CA VAL A 202 -8.30 -23.45 -0.64
C VAL A 202 -8.53 -24.81 0.04
N CYS A 203 -7.54 -25.37 0.73
CA CYS A 203 -7.66 -26.68 1.42
C CYS A 203 -7.89 -26.58 2.93
N ASN A 204 -7.92 -25.37 3.51
CA ASN A 204 -7.99 -25.08 4.95
C ASN A 204 -7.06 -25.99 5.78
N LYS A 205 -5.79 -26.08 5.37
CA LYS A 205 -4.76 -26.88 6.07
C LYS A 205 -3.33 -26.42 5.72
N TYR A 206 -2.40 -26.74 6.61
CA TYR A 206 -0.97 -26.63 6.33
C TYR A 206 -0.50 -27.76 5.39
N HIS A 207 0.38 -27.41 4.45
CA HIS A 207 1.08 -28.35 3.56
C HIS A 207 2.59 -28.18 3.73
N LEU A 208 3.33 -29.28 3.70
CA LEU A 208 4.80 -29.28 3.84
C LEU A 208 5.46 -28.70 2.58
N ARG A 209 6.41 -27.76 2.76
CA ARG A 209 7.21 -27.20 1.65
C ARG A 209 8.02 -28.30 0.96
N THR A 210 7.87 -28.42 -0.36
CA THR A 210 8.55 -29.47 -1.16
C THR A 210 9.89 -29.04 -1.76
N ILE A 211 10.13 -27.73 -1.97
CA ILE A 211 11.30 -27.23 -2.73
C ILE A 211 12.14 -26.22 -1.93
N LYS A 212 12.41 -26.55 -0.66
CA LYS A 212 13.05 -25.64 0.32
C LYS A 212 14.41 -25.11 -0.17
N GLY A 213 14.59 -23.80 -0.10
CA GLY A 213 15.82 -23.11 -0.49
C GLY A 213 15.95 -22.87 -2.00
N GLN A 214 15.04 -23.40 -2.82
CA GLN A 214 14.99 -23.17 -4.27
C GLN A 214 13.70 -22.46 -4.71
N GLU A 215 12.85 -22.03 -3.78
CA GLU A 215 11.63 -21.28 -4.07
C GLU A 215 11.92 -19.97 -4.81
N LYS A 216 11.45 -19.87 -6.06
CA LYS A 216 11.62 -18.67 -6.90
C LYS A 216 10.30 -18.33 -7.59
N LEU A 217 9.92 -17.06 -7.54
CA LEU A 217 8.75 -16.52 -8.26
C LEU A 217 8.96 -16.65 -9.79
N LYS A 218 7.96 -17.22 -10.48
CA LYS A 218 7.91 -17.51 -11.93
C LYS A 218 6.83 -16.66 -12.64
N PRO A 219 6.76 -16.62 -13.99
CA PRO A 219 5.66 -15.98 -14.73
C PRO A 219 4.30 -16.62 -14.41
N ALA A 220 3.19 -15.89 -14.61
CA ALA A 220 1.86 -16.37 -14.23
C ALA A 220 1.39 -17.62 -15.01
N SER A 221 1.90 -17.80 -16.24
CA SER A 221 1.65 -18.94 -17.11
C SER A 221 2.36 -20.24 -16.70
N VAL A 222 3.31 -20.19 -15.77
CA VAL A 222 4.09 -21.36 -15.34
C VAL A 222 3.61 -21.84 -13.97
N LEU A 223 3.04 -23.04 -13.91
CA LEU A 223 2.63 -23.65 -12.65
C LEU A 223 3.84 -23.80 -11.71
N ASN A 224 3.73 -23.24 -10.51
CA ASN A 224 4.84 -23.13 -9.57
C ASN A 224 4.41 -23.55 -8.15
N PRO A 225 4.11 -24.85 -7.94
CA PRO A 225 3.63 -25.34 -6.66
C PRO A 225 4.79 -25.37 -5.64
N LEU A 226 4.54 -24.82 -4.46
CA LEU A 226 5.50 -24.80 -3.35
C LEU A 226 5.33 -26.01 -2.41
N PHE A 227 4.25 -26.75 -2.62
CA PHE A 227 3.83 -27.93 -1.88
C PHE A 227 2.83 -28.74 -2.71
N ASN A 228 2.66 -30.02 -2.38
CA ASN A 228 1.71 -30.91 -3.07
C ASN A 228 0.27 -30.56 -2.64
N CYS A 229 -0.52 -30.00 -3.56
CA CYS A 229 -1.90 -29.57 -3.32
C CYS A 229 -2.86 -30.17 -4.37
N PRO A 230 -3.96 -30.83 -3.97
CA PRO A 230 -4.94 -31.36 -4.93
C PRO A 230 -5.67 -30.24 -5.69
N ASN A 231 -5.79 -29.04 -5.11
CA ASN A 231 -6.37 -27.85 -5.74
C ASN A 231 -5.31 -26.93 -6.35
N ALA A 232 -4.15 -27.44 -6.78
CA ALA A 232 -3.10 -26.62 -7.42
C ALA A 232 -3.52 -26.09 -8.81
N THR A 233 -4.37 -26.85 -9.52
CA THR A 233 -4.85 -26.59 -10.88
C THR A 233 -6.37 -26.36 -10.94
N ASN A 234 -7.03 -26.15 -9.80
CA ASN A 234 -8.47 -26.00 -9.72
C ASN A 234 -8.89 -24.56 -10.06
N ASN A 235 -9.37 -24.34 -11.29
CA ASN A 235 -9.80 -23.02 -11.76
C ASN A 235 -11.08 -22.49 -11.09
N LEU A 236 -11.89 -23.36 -10.46
CA LEU A 236 -13.10 -22.95 -9.72
C LEU A 236 -12.78 -22.45 -8.31
N MET A 237 -11.62 -22.83 -7.77
CA MET A 237 -11.10 -22.35 -6.48
C MET A 237 -9.62 -21.97 -6.62
N PRO A 238 -9.32 -20.88 -7.34
CA PRO A 238 -7.95 -20.49 -7.64
C PRO A 238 -7.19 -20.10 -6.37
N GLN A 239 -5.89 -20.44 -6.32
CA GLN A 239 -5.02 -20.03 -5.22
C GLN A 239 -4.88 -18.49 -5.20
N PRO A 240 -5.10 -17.82 -4.04
CA PRO A 240 -5.07 -16.37 -3.89
C PRO A 240 -3.80 -15.72 -4.46
N ARG A 241 -3.97 -14.64 -5.23
CA ARG A 241 -2.89 -13.98 -5.98
C ARG A 241 -3.23 -12.54 -6.32
N LEU A 242 -2.20 -11.68 -6.35
CA LEU A 242 -2.29 -10.26 -6.71
C LEU A 242 -1.67 -10.00 -8.09
N ARG A 243 -2.27 -9.13 -8.91
CA ARG A 243 -1.67 -8.62 -10.15
C ARG A 243 -0.47 -7.72 -9.85
N ILE A 244 0.70 -8.08 -10.36
CA ILE A 244 1.90 -7.24 -10.36
C ILE A 244 1.88 -6.32 -11.58
N ALA A 245 1.67 -6.88 -12.77
CA ALA A 245 1.49 -6.20 -14.06
C ALA A 245 0.88 -7.21 -15.06
N THR A 246 0.81 -6.87 -16.36
CA THR A 246 0.42 -7.79 -17.43
C THR A 246 1.19 -9.12 -17.34
N GLY A 247 0.48 -10.25 -17.43
CA GLY A 247 1.08 -11.60 -17.38
C GLY A 247 1.84 -11.97 -16.09
N ARG A 248 1.78 -11.15 -15.02
CA ARG A 248 2.57 -11.33 -13.79
C ARG A 248 1.73 -11.19 -12.53
N THR A 249 1.66 -12.27 -11.76
CA THR A 249 0.95 -12.31 -10.47
C THR A 249 1.87 -12.75 -9.34
N LEU A 250 1.66 -12.20 -8.14
CA LEU A 250 2.25 -12.65 -6.88
C LEU A 250 1.27 -13.63 -6.20
N PRO A 251 1.56 -14.93 -6.10
CA PRO A 251 0.73 -15.85 -5.30
C PRO A 251 0.92 -15.57 -3.81
N PHE A 252 -0.15 -15.62 -3.01
CA PHE A 252 -0.11 -15.32 -1.57
C PHE A 252 0.89 -16.19 -0.79
N ASN A 253 1.08 -17.44 -1.22
CA ASN A 253 2.06 -18.37 -0.63
C ASN A 253 3.52 -17.82 -0.67
N PHE A 254 3.85 -16.90 -1.59
CA PHE A 254 5.14 -16.20 -1.60
C PHE A 254 5.22 -15.06 -0.56
N VAL A 255 4.10 -14.43 -0.21
CA VAL A 255 4.01 -13.49 0.93
C VAL A 255 4.31 -14.24 2.23
N GLN A 256 3.65 -15.38 2.43
CA GLN A 256 3.89 -16.24 3.59
C GLN A 256 5.35 -16.70 3.69
N LEU A 257 5.98 -17.09 2.57
CA LEU A 257 7.41 -17.44 2.57
C LEU A 257 8.31 -16.25 2.92
N ALA A 258 8.03 -15.04 2.41
CA ALA A 258 8.83 -13.87 2.73
C ALA A 258 8.76 -13.50 4.22
N LEU A 259 7.55 -13.57 4.80
CA LEU A 259 7.31 -13.20 6.18
C LEU A 259 7.75 -14.29 7.18
N LYS A 260 7.53 -15.57 6.87
CA LYS A 260 8.18 -16.68 7.61
C LYS A 260 9.70 -16.63 7.51
N GLY A 261 10.26 -16.23 6.36
CA GLY A 261 11.70 -16.04 6.18
C GLY A 261 12.27 -14.94 7.07
N LYS A 262 11.51 -13.87 7.31
CA LYS A 262 11.89 -12.80 8.25
C LYS A 262 11.64 -13.16 9.73
N LYS A 263 10.56 -13.89 10.05
CA LYS A 263 10.19 -14.29 11.43
C LYS A 263 11.04 -15.43 11.99
N TYR A 264 11.35 -16.44 11.18
CA TYR A 264 12.04 -17.67 11.61
C TYR A 264 13.44 -17.83 11.00
N GLY A 265 13.83 -16.99 10.05
CA GLY A 265 15.09 -17.09 9.33
C GLY A 265 15.01 -17.89 8.01
N PRO A 266 16.10 -17.88 7.22
CA PRO A 266 16.07 -18.26 5.81
C PRO A 266 15.73 -19.74 5.54
N GLY A 267 15.95 -20.64 6.49
CA GLY A 267 15.56 -22.06 6.33
C GLY A 267 14.04 -22.27 6.22
N TYR A 268 13.24 -21.39 6.84
CA TYR A 268 11.79 -21.55 7.00
C TYR A 268 10.97 -20.73 6.00
N GLY A 269 11.61 -19.87 5.20
CA GLY A 269 10.96 -19.08 4.17
C GLY A 269 11.87 -18.73 3.00
N LEU A 270 11.81 -17.48 2.55
CA LEU A 270 12.74 -16.83 1.63
C LEU A 270 13.03 -15.41 2.12
N ASP A 271 14.18 -14.83 1.74
CA ASP A 271 14.35 -13.39 1.89
C ASP A 271 13.60 -12.64 0.79
N ALA A 272 12.89 -11.56 1.14
CA ALA A 272 12.02 -10.84 0.23
C ALA A 272 12.75 -10.27 -1.00
N THR A 273 14.02 -9.90 -0.87
CA THR A 273 14.79 -9.37 -2.02
C THR A 273 14.93 -10.41 -3.14
N THR A 274 14.90 -11.71 -2.82
CA THR A 274 14.97 -12.81 -3.80
C THR A 274 13.74 -12.91 -4.72
N MET A 275 12.64 -12.24 -4.36
CA MET A 275 11.45 -12.10 -5.21
C MET A 275 11.58 -10.98 -6.25
N THR A 276 12.59 -10.12 -6.15
CA THR A 276 12.87 -9.02 -7.09
C THR A 276 12.96 -9.53 -8.53
N ARG A 277 12.26 -8.90 -9.48
CA ARG A 277 12.30 -9.27 -10.90
C ARG A 277 12.45 -8.04 -11.78
N LEU A 278 13.23 -8.19 -12.84
CA LEU A 278 13.25 -7.30 -14.00
C LEU A 278 12.70 -8.08 -15.20
N TRP A 279 11.76 -7.51 -15.94
CA TRP A 279 11.29 -8.08 -17.21
C TRP A 279 10.87 -6.98 -18.19
N ARG A 280 10.72 -7.36 -19.46
CA ARG A 280 10.16 -6.55 -20.54
C ARG A 280 8.97 -7.31 -21.13
N GLU A 281 7.96 -6.60 -21.60
CA GLU A 281 6.88 -7.18 -22.41
C GLU A 281 7.41 -7.55 -23.80
N GLN A 282 6.79 -8.54 -24.45
CA GLN A 282 7.29 -9.07 -25.74
C GLN A 282 6.78 -8.23 -26.91
N ASP A 283 5.50 -7.88 -26.86
CA ASP A 283 4.78 -7.09 -27.85
C ASP A 283 4.95 -5.57 -27.63
N GLU A 284 4.50 -4.78 -28.60
CA GLU A 284 4.44 -3.30 -28.47
C GLU A 284 3.09 -2.87 -27.88
N PRO A 285 3.07 -1.89 -26.95
CA PRO A 285 4.19 -1.09 -26.44
C PRO A 285 5.11 -1.86 -25.48
N ARG A 286 6.42 -1.85 -25.73
CA ARG A 286 7.39 -2.60 -24.91
C ARG A 286 7.68 -1.93 -23.55
N TRP A 287 6.79 -2.13 -22.59
CA TRP A 287 7.05 -1.78 -21.19
C TRP A 287 8.18 -2.62 -20.59
N ILE A 288 8.94 -1.99 -19.69
CA ILE A 288 9.99 -2.59 -18.87
C ILE A 288 9.57 -2.41 -17.41
N HIS A 289 9.55 -3.50 -16.63
CA HIS A 289 9.09 -3.47 -15.24
C HIS A 289 10.17 -4.02 -14.31
N SER A 290 10.34 -3.37 -13.17
CA SER A 290 11.15 -3.83 -12.04
C SER A 290 10.28 -3.91 -10.78
N SER A 291 10.16 -5.08 -10.18
CA SER A 291 9.57 -5.26 -8.85
C SER A 291 10.67 -5.45 -7.79
N ARG A 292 10.56 -4.75 -6.67
CA ARG A 292 11.36 -4.94 -5.43
C ARG A 292 10.40 -5.25 -4.28
N TYR A 293 10.87 -5.98 -3.27
CA TYR A 293 10.09 -6.35 -2.08
C TYR A 293 10.93 -6.18 -0.81
N PHE A 294 10.29 -5.81 0.30
CA PHE A 294 10.94 -5.59 1.58
C PHE A 294 9.99 -5.93 2.74
N VAL A 295 10.51 -6.42 3.87
CA VAL A 295 9.68 -6.71 5.07
C VAL A 295 9.97 -5.70 6.18
N PHE A 296 8.97 -4.87 6.50
CA PHE A 296 9.06 -3.84 7.53
C PHE A 296 8.02 -4.08 8.62
N LYS A 297 8.44 -4.17 9.89
CA LYS A 297 7.56 -4.39 11.06
C LYS A 297 6.52 -5.53 10.89
N GLY A 298 6.90 -6.61 10.22
CA GLY A 298 6.04 -7.77 9.95
C GLY A 298 5.19 -7.67 8.68
N HIS A 299 5.10 -6.50 8.05
CA HIS A 299 4.37 -6.27 6.80
C HIS A 299 5.27 -6.50 5.58
N LEU A 300 4.74 -7.09 4.51
CA LEU A 300 5.44 -7.18 3.22
C LEU A 300 5.11 -5.95 2.36
N LEU A 301 6.10 -5.08 2.17
CA LEU A 301 5.99 -3.95 1.24
C LEU A 301 6.47 -4.36 -0.17
N MET A 302 5.74 -3.93 -1.19
CA MET A 302 6.06 -4.13 -2.61
C MET A 302 6.24 -2.79 -3.32
N ARG A 303 7.28 -2.68 -4.14
CA ARG A 303 7.49 -1.59 -5.09
C ARG A 303 7.51 -2.15 -6.51
N VAL A 304 6.74 -1.57 -7.43
CA VAL A 304 6.77 -1.94 -8.86
C VAL A 304 6.93 -0.67 -9.70
N GLN A 305 8.06 -0.56 -10.39
CA GLN A 305 8.34 0.52 -11.32
C GLN A 305 8.18 0.00 -12.75
N SER A 306 7.27 0.60 -13.51
CA SER A 306 7.02 0.29 -14.93
C SER A 306 7.44 1.48 -15.78
N THR A 307 8.18 1.23 -16.86
CA THR A 307 8.80 2.27 -17.72
C THR A 307 8.52 1.95 -19.18
N CYS A 308 8.09 2.94 -19.97
CA CYS A 308 7.97 2.80 -21.43
C CYS A 308 8.53 4.02 -22.15
N TYR A 309 9.32 3.78 -23.20
CA TYR A 309 9.81 4.83 -24.09
C TYR A 309 8.68 5.40 -24.94
N THR A 310 8.69 6.72 -25.16
CA THR A 310 7.58 7.45 -25.78
C THR A 310 8.07 8.76 -26.43
N LYS A 311 7.16 9.48 -27.10
CA LYS A 311 7.41 10.73 -27.84
C LYS A 311 6.35 11.76 -27.46
N GLY A 312 6.69 13.04 -27.50
CA GLY A 312 5.68 14.11 -27.38
C GLY A 312 4.77 14.18 -28.61
N GLY A 313 3.56 14.71 -28.42
CA GLY A 313 2.57 14.87 -29.49
C GLY A 313 1.83 13.58 -29.86
N LEU A 314 1.58 12.69 -28.90
CA LEU A 314 0.71 11.54 -29.11
C LEU A 314 -0.73 11.98 -29.38
N THR A 315 -1.44 11.24 -30.24
CA THR A 315 -2.89 11.37 -30.37
C THR A 315 -3.59 10.60 -29.23
N PRO A 316 -4.84 10.93 -28.87
CA PRO A 316 -5.61 10.16 -27.88
C PRO A 316 -5.85 8.69 -28.24
N ALA A 317 -5.60 8.28 -29.48
CA ALA A 317 -5.53 6.87 -29.88
C ALA A 317 -4.17 6.25 -29.52
N ALA A 318 -3.07 6.96 -29.81
CA ALA A 318 -1.71 6.51 -29.47
C ALA A 318 -1.47 6.49 -27.95
N GLU A 319 -2.03 7.43 -27.18
CA GLU A 319 -1.98 7.39 -25.70
C GLU A 319 -2.68 6.14 -25.15
N ARG A 320 -3.86 5.78 -25.67
CA ARG A 320 -4.55 4.54 -25.27
C ARG A 320 -3.75 3.31 -25.64
N MET A 321 -3.23 3.23 -26.87
CA MET A 321 -2.37 2.13 -27.31
C MET A 321 -1.04 2.03 -26.53
N LEU A 322 -0.59 3.10 -25.87
CA LEU A 322 0.59 3.10 -24.99
C LEU A 322 0.26 2.62 -23.57
N LEU A 323 -0.91 2.98 -23.04
CA LEU A 323 -1.25 2.83 -21.63
C LEU A 323 -2.02 1.53 -21.30
N TYR A 324 -2.93 1.07 -22.16
CA TYR A 324 -3.84 -0.05 -21.87
C TYR A 324 -3.55 -1.28 -22.74
N SER A 325 -3.57 -2.44 -22.08
CA SER A 325 -3.57 -3.75 -22.73
C SER A 325 -4.74 -3.90 -23.71
N ARG A 326 -4.45 -4.54 -24.84
CA ARG A 326 -5.42 -4.75 -25.94
C ARG A 326 -6.40 -5.90 -25.68
N GLU A 327 -6.15 -6.73 -24.66
CA GLU A 327 -6.95 -7.94 -24.38
C GLU A 327 -8.01 -7.68 -23.30
N ASP A 328 -7.62 -7.01 -22.20
CA ASP A 328 -8.42 -6.83 -20.98
C ASP A 328 -8.65 -5.35 -20.61
N TYR A 329 -8.15 -4.41 -21.43
CA TYR A 329 -8.17 -2.96 -21.16
C TYR A 329 -7.58 -2.54 -19.80
N GLN A 330 -6.78 -3.40 -19.15
CA GLN A 330 -6.06 -3.03 -17.94
C GLN A 330 -4.77 -2.26 -18.29
N PRO A 331 -4.30 -1.33 -17.46
CA PRO A 331 -3.03 -0.66 -17.71
C PRO A 331 -1.87 -1.66 -17.76
N TYR A 332 -0.96 -1.51 -18.72
CA TYR A 332 0.22 -2.39 -18.84
C TYR A 332 1.09 -2.34 -17.57
N PHE A 333 1.17 -1.17 -16.93
CA PHE A 333 1.86 -0.97 -15.66
C PHE A 333 1.12 -1.54 -14.44
N SER A 334 1.77 -1.48 -13.28
CA SER A 334 1.21 -2.01 -12.02
C SER A 334 0.08 -1.16 -11.46
N VAL A 335 -1.05 -1.80 -11.14
CA VAL A 335 -2.23 -1.16 -10.54
C VAL A 335 -2.90 -2.04 -9.48
N CYS A 336 -3.48 -1.41 -8.45
CA CYS A 336 -4.44 -2.00 -7.50
C CYS A 336 -5.83 -2.15 -8.14
N ALA A 337 -6.77 -2.84 -7.49
CA ALA A 337 -8.13 -3.02 -8.03
C ALA A 337 -8.84 -1.68 -8.36
N HIS A 338 -8.81 -0.71 -7.44
CA HIS A 338 -9.48 0.60 -7.51
C HIS A 338 -8.81 1.60 -8.49
N TRP A 339 -8.22 1.14 -9.59
CA TRP A 339 -7.49 2.00 -10.54
C TRP A 339 -8.38 2.73 -11.53
N ARG A 340 -9.60 2.22 -11.75
CA ARG A 340 -10.64 2.82 -12.58
C ARG A 340 -11.27 4.05 -11.90
N ASP A 341 -11.17 4.13 -10.58
CA ASP A 341 -11.77 5.18 -9.76
C ASP A 341 -10.79 6.34 -9.51
N GLY A 342 -11.28 7.57 -9.66
CA GLY A 342 -10.47 8.78 -9.53
C GLY A 342 -9.58 9.08 -10.74
N LEU A 343 -8.31 9.43 -10.48
CA LEU A 343 -7.49 10.23 -11.42
C LEU A 343 -6.28 9.52 -12.03
N LEU A 344 -6.05 8.21 -11.80
CA LEU A 344 -4.77 7.57 -12.19
C LEU A 344 -4.44 7.74 -13.67
N MET A 345 -5.37 7.38 -14.55
CA MET A 345 -5.16 7.44 -16.00
C MET A 345 -5.14 8.88 -16.52
N ASN A 346 -5.93 9.77 -15.92
CA ASN A 346 -5.90 11.20 -16.23
C ASN A 346 -4.56 11.85 -15.87
N ILE A 347 -3.90 11.38 -14.82
CA ILE A 347 -2.55 11.81 -14.42
C ILE A 347 -1.50 11.25 -15.38
N CYS A 348 -1.61 9.99 -15.82
CA CYS A 348 -0.73 9.43 -16.86
C CYS A 348 -0.83 10.20 -18.18
N LYS A 349 -2.05 10.48 -18.68
CA LYS A 349 -2.28 11.31 -19.87
C LYS A 349 -1.74 12.74 -19.69
N CYS A 350 -2.03 13.39 -18.57
CA CYS A 350 -1.52 14.72 -18.22
C CYS A 350 0.01 14.76 -18.05
N ALA A 351 0.68 13.63 -17.77
CA ALA A 351 2.13 13.52 -17.80
C ALA A 351 2.67 13.42 -19.24
N LEU A 352 2.01 12.66 -20.12
CA LEU A 352 2.37 12.54 -21.53
C LEU A 352 2.26 13.87 -22.29
N THR A 353 1.27 14.73 -21.98
CA THR A 353 1.14 16.05 -22.62
C THR A 353 2.25 17.06 -22.24
N HIS A 354 3.09 16.76 -21.25
CA HIS A 354 4.30 17.54 -20.93
C HIS A 354 5.55 17.09 -21.69
N LEU A 355 5.48 16.02 -22.50
CA LEU A 355 6.58 15.62 -23.38
C LEU A 355 6.82 16.69 -24.46
N PRO A 356 8.07 17.12 -24.70
CA PRO A 356 8.36 18.08 -25.75
C PRO A 356 8.03 17.49 -27.11
N VAL A 357 7.10 18.12 -27.82
CA VAL A 357 6.77 17.80 -29.21
C VAL A 357 7.95 18.26 -30.08
N PRO A 358 8.56 17.40 -30.90
CA PRO A 358 9.53 17.85 -31.89
C PRO A 358 8.85 18.88 -32.81
N PRO A 359 9.46 20.04 -33.10
CA PRO A 359 8.87 21.00 -34.03
C PRO A 359 8.65 20.31 -35.38
N GLU A 360 7.47 20.48 -35.96
CA GLU A 360 7.18 20.00 -37.31
C GLU A 360 8.14 20.65 -38.32
N LYS A 361 8.30 19.99 -39.48
CA LYS A 361 9.20 20.39 -40.58
C LYS A 361 8.69 21.64 -41.33
N SER A 362 8.43 22.70 -40.59
CA SER A 362 8.15 24.03 -41.12
C SER A 362 9.39 24.60 -41.82
N LEU A 363 9.17 25.57 -42.71
CA LEU A 363 10.23 26.27 -43.45
C LEU A 363 11.32 26.86 -42.51
N HIS A 364 10.96 27.12 -41.26
CA HIS A 364 11.82 27.64 -40.20
C HIS A 364 12.95 26.68 -39.77
N GLU A 365 12.80 25.37 -40.00
CA GLU A 365 13.85 24.37 -39.68
C GLU A 365 15.09 24.55 -40.57
N GLY A 366 14.90 24.97 -41.82
CA GLY A 366 16.00 25.31 -42.74
C GLY A 366 16.83 26.48 -42.21
N LEU A 367 16.16 27.55 -41.77
CA LEU A 367 16.81 28.71 -41.13
C LEU A 367 17.47 28.34 -39.79
N ALA A 368 16.86 27.48 -38.99
CA ALA A 368 17.45 27.03 -37.72
C ALA A 368 18.74 26.21 -37.93
N LYS A 369 18.80 25.37 -38.97
CA LYS A 369 20.00 24.64 -39.38
C LYS A 369 21.10 25.57 -39.89
N VAL A 370 20.77 26.56 -40.71
CA VAL A 370 21.72 27.61 -41.14
C VAL A 370 22.23 28.43 -39.96
N ALA A 371 21.40 28.70 -38.95
CA ALA A 371 21.76 29.42 -37.72
C ALA A 371 22.48 28.55 -36.66
N GLY A 372 22.84 27.30 -36.97
CA GLY A 372 23.59 26.41 -36.07
C GLY A 372 22.89 25.97 -34.78
N ARG A 373 21.62 26.34 -34.58
CA ARG A 373 20.86 26.04 -33.35
C ARG A 373 20.36 24.60 -33.37
N ARG A 374 21.11 23.70 -32.73
CA ARG A 374 20.69 22.31 -32.47
C ARG A 374 19.37 22.31 -31.69
N VAL A 375 18.36 21.60 -32.21
CA VAL A 375 17.11 21.36 -31.48
C VAL A 375 17.42 20.51 -30.25
N SER A 376 17.05 20.98 -29.05
CA SER A 376 17.37 20.28 -27.80
C SER A 376 16.53 19.01 -27.62
N GLN A 377 17.09 17.88 -28.02
CA GLN A 377 16.48 16.55 -27.79
C GLN A 377 16.54 16.10 -26.32
N GLY A 378 17.31 16.80 -25.48
CA GLY A 378 17.46 16.53 -24.04
C GLY A 378 16.85 17.62 -23.16
N ALA A 379 15.69 18.18 -23.52
CA ALA A 379 15.01 19.17 -22.71
C ALA A 379 14.55 18.58 -21.36
N ILE A 380 14.81 19.31 -20.27
CA ILE A 380 14.36 18.91 -18.92
C ILE A 380 12.84 19.07 -18.84
N ILE A 381 12.13 17.97 -18.57
CA ILE A 381 10.66 17.96 -18.48
C ILE A 381 10.21 18.41 -17.09
N THR A 382 9.30 19.38 -17.05
CA THR A 382 8.67 19.88 -15.82
C THR A 382 7.19 19.53 -15.81
N LEU A 383 6.81 18.53 -15.00
CA LEU A 383 5.41 18.16 -14.78
C LEU A 383 4.65 19.26 -14.00
N CYS A 384 3.37 19.49 -14.35
CA CYS A 384 2.54 20.49 -13.66
C CYS A 384 2.09 20.05 -12.26
N SER A 385 1.48 20.97 -11.52
CA SER A 385 0.95 20.75 -10.17
C SER A 385 -0.13 19.65 -10.04
N ASN A 386 -0.72 19.18 -11.13
CA ASN A 386 -1.68 18.07 -11.11
C ASN A 386 -1.02 16.68 -11.24
N CYS A 387 -0.08 16.52 -12.18
CA CYS A 387 0.54 15.22 -12.47
C CYS A 387 1.90 15.00 -11.79
N ARG A 388 2.57 16.07 -11.32
CA ARG A 388 3.80 15.97 -10.53
C ARG A 388 3.62 15.34 -9.13
N PRO A 389 2.54 15.58 -8.36
CA PRO A 389 2.42 15.03 -7.00
C PRO A 389 2.09 13.54 -6.99
N MET A 390 2.58 12.84 -5.97
CA MET A 390 2.22 11.44 -5.69
C MET A 390 0.75 11.29 -5.31
N ARG A 391 0.18 10.11 -5.55
CA ARG A 391 -1.23 9.80 -5.28
C ARG A 391 -1.41 8.56 -4.43
N ARG A 392 -2.21 8.65 -3.35
CA ARG A 392 -2.67 7.50 -2.56
C ARG A 392 -4.07 7.11 -2.99
N CYS A 393 -4.29 5.83 -3.29
CA CYS A 393 -5.64 5.27 -3.45
C CYS A 393 -6.36 5.32 -2.09
N PRO A 394 -7.57 5.91 -1.96
CA PRO A 394 -8.24 5.97 -0.65
C PRO A 394 -8.61 4.57 -0.14
N ALA A 395 -9.12 3.71 -1.03
CA ALA A 395 -9.68 2.39 -0.71
C ALA A 395 -8.67 1.24 -0.53
N CYS A 396 -7.35 1.47 -0.62
CA CYS A 396 -6.34 0.44 -0.33
C CYS A 396 -4.96 1.05 -0.02
N PRO A 397 -4.04 0.34 0.64
CA PRO A 397 -2.71 0.85 0.96
C PRO A 397 -1.75 0.86 -0.25
N THR A 398 -2.11 1.62 -1.28
CA THR A 398 -1.33 1.79 -2.52
C THR A 398 -1.06 3.25 -2.83
N GLU A 399 0.20 3.56 -3.13
CA GLU A 399 0.70 4.88 -3.53
C GLU A 399 1.30 4.81 -4.95
N TYR A 400 1.16 5.89 -5.71
CA TYR A 400 1.65 6.04 -7.08
C TYR A 400 2.48 7.30 -7.26
N LEU A 401 3.50 7.21 -8.12
CA LEU A 401 4.27 8.31 -8.69
C LEU A 401 4.30 8.13 -10.21
N VAL A 402 3.92 9.17 -10.95
CA VAL A 402 4.12 9.24 -12.40
C VAL A 402 5.23 10.25 -12.67
N GLU A 403 6.30 9.80 -13.32
CA GLU A 403 7.38 10.63 -13.81
C GLU A 403 7.41 10.60 -15.35
N VAL A 404 7.99 11.64 -15.95
CA VAL A 404 8.45 11.59 -17.35
C VAL A 404 9.87 12.13 -17.38
N LYS A 405 10.81 11.36 -17.93
CA LYS A 405 12.23 11.69 -17.91
C LYS A 405 12.95 11.22 -19.17
N LEU A 406 14.10 11.81 -19.43
CA LEU A 406 15.04 11.33 -20.44
C LEU A 406 15.77 10.09 -19.88
N ALA A 407 15.83 9.01 -20.64
CA ALA A 407 16.40 7.73 -20.22
C ALA A 407 17.20 7.07 -21.35
N GLU A 408 18.18 6.25 -20.97
CA GLU A 408 19.10 5.54 -21.86
C GLU A 408 18.46 4.24 -22.40
N ASP A 409 17.99 4.25 -23.65
CA ASP A 409 17.53 3.03 -24.33
C ASP A 409 18.73 2.21 -24.84
N ARG A 410 19.26 1.36 -23.96
CA ARG A 410 20.34 0.40 -24.26
C ARG A 410 20.02 -0.64 -25.35
N SER A 411 18.80 -0.68 -25.91
CA SER A 411 18.51 -1.46 -27.12
C SER A 411 18.70 -0.67 -28.42
N GLU A 412 18.91 0.65 -28.36
CA GLU A 412 19.26 1.48 -29.50
C GLU A 412 20.75 1.32 -29.86
N LYS A 413 21.05 1.19 -31.16
CA LYS A 413 22.43 1.07 -31.65
C LYS A 413 23.02 2.38 -32.15
N ASP A 414 22.18 3.38 -32.40
CA ASP A 414 22.58 4.72 -32.81
C ASP A 414 22.84 5.62 -31.59
N PRO A 415 24.09 6.07 -31.34
CA PRO A 415 24.41 6.95 -30.22
C PRO A 415 23.60 8.26 -30.22
N MET A 416 23.18 8.76 -31.40
CA MET A 416 22.36 9.97 -31.54
C MET A 416 20.89 9.75 -31.17
N LYS A 417 20.46 8.50 -30.93
CA LYS A 417 19.10 8.13 -30.49
C LYS A 417 19.09 7.42 -29.13
N LEU A 418 20.25 7.23 -28.49
CA LEU A 418 20.39 6.49 -27.23
C LEU A 418 19.53 7.06 -26.11
N PHE A 419 19.38 8.38 -26.05
CA PHE A 419 18.53 9.05 -25.06
C PHE A 419 17.12 9.29 -25.62
N LYS A 420 16.13 8.67 -24.99
CA LYS A 420 14.71 8.75 -25.36
C LYS A 420 13.90 9.19 -24.15
N HIS A 421 12.81 9.91 -24.37
CA HIS A 421 11.88 10.21 -23.29
C HIS A 421 11.13 8.93 -22.91
N ALA A 422 10.89 8.75 -21.60
CA ALA A 422 10.15 7.63 -21.06
C ALA A 422 9.16 8.12 -20.00
N ILE A 423 7.94 7.55 -20.02
CA ILE A 423 7.03 7.61 -18.89
C ILE A 423 7.43 6.52 -17.90
N VAL A 424 7.43 6.85 -16.62
CA VAL A 424 7.66 5.92 -15.51
C VAL A 424 6.49 5.99 -14.55
N VAL A 425 5.82 4.87 -14.32
CA VAL A 425 4.81 4.73 -13.28
C VAL A 425 5.39 3.82 -12.20
N THR A 426 5.64 4.40 -11.02
CA THR A 426 6.05 3.65 -9.83
C THR A 426 4.88 3.51 -8.88
N ARG A 427 4.62 2.27 -8.45
CA ARG A 427 3.62 1.91 -7.45
C ARG A 427 4.34 1.38 -6.21
N TRP A 428 3.88 1.76 -5.03
CA TRP A 428 4.19 1.09 -3.77
C TRP A 428 2.88 0.57 -3.17
N SER A 429 2.89 -0.64 -2.62
CA SER A 429 1.77 -1.20 -1.86
C SER A 429 2.27 -1.85 -0.58
N ASP A 430 1.53 -1.67 0.51
CA ASP A 430 1.59 -2.61 1.63
C ASP A 430 0.74 -3.84 1.27
N LEU A 431 1.23 -5.03 1.58
CA LEU A 431 0.56 -6.31 1.32
C LEU A 431 0.17 -7.03 2.63
N GLY A 432 0.33 -6.37 3.78
CA GLY A 432 -0.07 -6.87 5.09
C GLY A 432 0.90 -7.88 5.70
N ASP A 433 0.44 -8.49 6.79
CA ASP A 433 1.16 -9.46 7.63
C ASP A 433 1.22 -10.88 7.04
N GLY A 434 0.57 -11.12 5.91
CA GLY A 434 0.50 -12.43 5.25
C GLY A 434 -0.20 -13.53 6.04
N SER A 435 -0.93 -13.20 7.10
CA SER A 435 -1.73 -14.16 7.88
C SER A 435 -2.81 -14.81 7.01
N SER A 436 -3.56 -13.98 6.28
CA SER A 436 -4.70 -14.38 5.46
C SER A 436 -4.85 -13.50 4.22
N PRO A 437 -5.34 -14.02 3.07
CA PRO A 437 -5.83 -13.21 1.96
C PRO A 437 -7.00 -12.30 2.33
N ASN A 438 -7.65 -12.55 3.47
CA ASN A 438 -8.70 -11.71 4.03
C ASN A 438 -8.13 -10.66 5.02
N SER A 439 -6.80 -10.53 5.14
CA SER A 439 -6.18 -9.42 5.88
C SER A 439 -6.53 -8.08 5.20
N PRO A 440 -6.77 -7.00 5.96
CA PRO A 440 -7.29 -5.75 5.41
C PRO A 440 -6.46 -5.20 4.25
N GLU A 441 -5.13 -5.18 4.38
CA GLU A 441 -4.19 -4.69 3.38
C GLU A 441 -4.27 -5.51 2.09
N TRP A 442 -4.10 -6.84 2.17
CA TRP A 442 -4.10 -7.69 0.98
C TRP A 442 -5.46 -7.66 0.29
N ALA A 443 -6.54 -7.85 1.06
CA ALA A 443 -7.90 -7.89 0.54
C ALA A 443 -8.22 -6.60 -0.23
N ALA A 444 -7.96 -5.44 0.37
CA ALA A 444 -8.16 -4.14 -0.25
C ALA A 444 -7.28 -3.93 -1.50
N VAL A 445 -6.00 -4.31 -1.47
CA VAL A 445 -5.13 -4.20 -2.66
C VAL A 445 -5.62 -5.09 -3.81
N THR A 446 -6.27 -6.23 -3.51
CA THR A 446 -6.91 -7.12 -4.50
C THR A 446 -8.34 -6.76 -4.89
N GLY A 447 -9.01 -5.82 -4.22
CA GLY A 447 -10.44 -5.52 -4.45
C GLY A 447 -11.38 -6.63 -3.94
N ALA A 448 -11.02 -7.28 -2.84
CA ALA A 448 -11.85 -8.27 -2.15
C ALA A 448 -12.65 -7.68 -0.97
N ILE A 449 -12.34 -6.43 -0.58
CA ILE A 449 -13.11 -5.58 0.34
C ILE A 449 -13.02 -4.12 -0.14
N ASP A 450 -14.12 -3.38 0.00
CA ASP A 450 -14.22 -1.97 -0.43
C ASP A 450 -14.14 -0.98 0.76
N ASN A 451 -14.16 -1.48 2.00
CA ASN A 451 -14.30 -0.68 3.22
C ASN A 451 -12.97 -0.31 3.92
N TYR A 452 -11.83 -0.42 3.23
CA TYR A 452 -10.52 -0.08 3.77
C TYR A 452 -10.22 1.41 3.58
N ASP A 453 -10.18 2.20 4.67
CA ASP A 453 -9.72 3.59 4.62
C ASP A 453 -8.20 3.69 4.86
N SER A 454 -7.45 3.91 3.77
CA SER A 454 -6.01 4.15 3.81
C SER A 454 -5.60 5.50 4.42
N ILE A 455 -6.53 6.46 4.53
CA ILE A 455 -6.26 7.79 5.07
C ILE A 455 -6.17 7.71 6.59
N SER A 456 -7.13 7.07 7.27
CA SER A 456 -7.02 6.78 8.70
C SER A 456 -5.99 5.68 9.02
N THR A 457 -6.00 4.55 8.32
CA THR A 457 -5.17 3.38 8.69
C THR A 457 -3.66 3.65 8.56
N ILE A 458 -3.24 4.33 7.49
CA ILE A 458 -1.81 4.63 7.26
C ILE A 458 -1.44 5.97 7.92
N GLY A 459 -2.37 6.93 7.93
CA GLY A 459 -2.18 8.28 8.44
C GLY A 459 -1.18 9.08 7.63
N THR A 460 -0.38 9.89 8.31
CA THR A 460 0.64 10.78 7.73
C THR A 460 1.89 10.05 7.22
N ARG A 461 2.07 8.76 7.54
CA ARG A 461 3.19 7.95 7.05
C ARG A 461 3.00 7.67 5.56
N ALA A 462 4.08 7.64 4.79
CA ALA A 462 4.07 7.25 3.38
C ALA A 462 4.51 5.78 3.23
N VAL A 463 3.79 4.98 2.44
CA VAL A 463 4.21 3.60 2.11
C VAL A 463 5.50 3.65 1.29
N SER A 464 5.54 4.54 0.31
CA SER A 464 6.72 4.90 -0.49
C SER A 464 7.90 5.37 0.37
N GLY A 465 7.69 6.38 1.23
CA GLY A 465 8.73 6.88 2.13
C GLY A 465 9.27 5.80 3.08
N THR A 466 8.41 4.91 3.59
CA THR A 466 8.82 3.76 4.38
C THR A 466 9.68 2.80 3.56
N PHE A 467 9.28 2.48 2.33
CA PHE A 467 10.02 1.58 1.44
C PHE A 467 11.41 2.15 1.08
N GLU A 468 11.47 3.35 0.51
CA GLU A 468 12.73 3.91 -0.01
C GLU A 468 13.74 4.21 1.12
N SER A 469 13.28 4.47 2.35
CA SER A 469 14.16 4.65 3.52
C SER A 469 15.08 3.45 3.78
N GLN A 470 14.69 2.25 3.31
CA GLN A 470 15.41 1.00 3.50
C GLN A 470 16.41 0.70 2.36
N THR A 471 16.31 1.40 1.24
CA THR A 471 17.17 1.21 0.05
C THR A 471 18.24 2.28 -0.14
N ALA A 472 18.35 3.25 0.78
CA ALA A 472 19.26 4.41 0.76
C ALA A 472 19.11 5.37 -0.44
N ASP A 473 18.40 4.98 -1.50
CA ASP A 473 17.79 5.85 -2.51
C ASP A 473 17.03 6.99 -1.78
N THR A 474 17.34 8.26 -2.08
CA THR A 474 16.61 9.40 -1.50
C THR A 474 15.14 9.34 -1.93
N GLY A 475 14.26 8.97 -0.99
CA GLY A 475 12.84 8.81 -1.25
C GLY A 475 12.20 10.08 -1.85
N PRO A 476 11.15 9.95 -2.68
CA PRO A 476 10.55 11.07 -3.37
C PRO A 476 9.96 12.07 -2.38
N GLY A 477 10.65 13.20 -2.17
CA GLY A 477 10.24 14.32 -1.31
C GLY A 477 9.06 15.12 -1.88
N GLN A 478 8.05 14.43 -2.38
CA GLN A 478 6.89 14.98 -3.05
C GLN A 478 5.66 14.95 -2.15
N ARG A 479 4.75 15.90 -2.35
CA ARG A 479 3.45 15.89 -1.69
C ARG A 479 2.61 14.72 -2.20
N ILE A 480 2.03 13.96 -1.28
CA ILE A 480 1.00 12.95 -1.56
C ILE A 480 -0.38 13.64 -1.55
N LEU A 481 -1.23 13.29 -2.53
CA LEU A 481 -2.63 13.71 -2.65
C LEU A 481 -3.54 12.47 -2.75
N ASN A 482 -4.85 12.65 -2.55
CA ASN A 482 -5.82 11.60 -2.83
C ASN A 482 -5.86 11.32 -4.36
N LEU A 483 -5.95 10.04 -4.73
CA LEU A 483 -6.15 9.55 -6.10
C LEU A 483 -7.59 9.76 -6.59
N ASN A 484 -8.58 9.59 -5.70
CA ASN A 484 -10.00 9.85 -5.96
C ASN A 484 -10.51 10.99 -5.05
N PRO A 485 -10.13 12.26 -5.33
CA PRO A 485 -10.47 13.40 -4.47
C PRO A 485 -11.95 13.82 -4.54
N LYS A 486 -12.75 13.19 -5.41
CA LYS A 486 -14.20 13.40 -5.51
C LYS A 486 -15.02 12.27 -4.87
N ASP A 487 -14.38 11.18 -4.45
CA ASP A 487 -15.03 9.95 -3.98
C ASP A 487 -16.02 9.34 -5.00
N GLU A 488 -15.73 9.47 -6.29
CA GLU A 488 -16.53 8.85 -7.36
C GLU A 488 -16.11 7.39 -7.55
N HIS A 489 -16.92 6.44 -7.06
CA HIS A 489 -16.74 5.01 -7.28
C HIS A 489 -17.66 4.56 -8.41
N LYS A 490 -17.07 4.33 -9.60
CA LYS A 490 -17.81 4.03 -10.85
C LYS A 490 -17.26 2.82 -11.59
N GLY A 491 -16.08 2.31 -11.22
CA GLY A 491 -15.50 1.09 -11.80
C GLY A 491 -15.54 1.10 -13.32
N GLU A 492 -16.15 0.08 -13.92
CA GLU A 492 -16.25 -0.05 -15.39
C GLU A 492 -17.38 0.80 -16.01
N GLU A 493 -18.36 1.24 -15.22
CA GLU A 493 -19.45 2.12 -15.68
C GLU A 493 -18.97 3.58 -15.88
N GLY A 494 -17.88 3.96 -15.21
CA GLY A 494 -17.19 5.23 -15.46
C GLY A 494 -16.57 5.29 -16.86
N HIS A 495 -16.38 6.50 -17.38
CA HIS A 495 -15.73 6.72 -18.68
C HIS A 495 -14.40 7.48 -18.56
N ASP A 496 -14.23 8.27 -17.49
CA ASP A 496 -13.05 9.11 -17.20
C ASP A 496 -11.72 8.32 -17.08
N TRP A 497 -11.76 6.99 -16.94
CA TRP A 497 -10.56 6.15 -16.85
C TRP A 497 -10.01 5.69 -18.21
N TYR A 498 -10.73 5.87 -19.33
CA TYR A 498 -10.40 5.33 -20.66
C TYR A 498 -9.81 6.38 -21.62
#